data_AF-A0A0B7FYB0-F1
#
_entry.id   AF-A0A0B7FYB0-F1
#
_cell.length_a   1.000
_cell.length_b   1.000
_cell.length_c   1.000
_cell.angle_alpha   90.00
_cell.angle_beta   90.00
_cell.angle_gamma   90.00
#
_symmetry.space_group_name_H-M   'P 1'
#
loop_
_entity.id
_entity.type
_entity.pdbx_description
1 polymer ?
#
loop_
_entity_poly.entity_id
_entity_poly.type
_entity_poly.pdbx_seq_one_letter_code
_entity_poly.pdbx_strand_id
1 'polypeptide(L)'
;MAPVFSANNALLNPKFDGYKLKLLEQQDCVQSFELPSPGVTQSTISGRRIVPFTEVSARIKHNHLKVGSKGLLYVDKDGGVVSIEFDANLTSTFRKIFEIPQEVSATKSDLAEYPVALEIGPGRLLISDGNGRLYIPDTEETYELTDKTGALTPCRLLHVRQSATGVEALITRRGPVPDPSSKDAQTYELAVLRLNSNTITEVWSLAGPSLPADVQFDHTSDEYVISSPSPFHPSTTQEPVEPTPAKDETAPTPRAGENLDAIHTSGNQADPLPPARAYSWTQTDDSVTIMLPLPSITPKSAIRITLGKSHLTLNVISSAASSIPLPKYAQCPWWAEIDPGASIWTWERTPDERESHIGLLTLHLEKKHVGTRWSHIFSQSSNEPEVPETLDPSELANIRESLEKYTSEMTGDMPSLANPDADEELDAPGQVGQRVSVMRVSAHIGKVEVDQREVSLLSSPVPSLEPELRRSL
;
A
#
# COMPACT_ATOMS: atom_id res chain seq x y z
N MET A 1 -11.87 -23.55 -14.64
CA MET A 1 -12.01 -25.01 -14.82
C MET A 1 -10.74 -25.50 -15.51
N ALA A 2 -10.00 -26.46 -14.94
CA ALA A 2 -8.73 -26.91 -15.50
C ALA A 2 -8.92 -27.52 -16.91
N PRO A 3 -7.98 -27.31 -17.85
CA PRO A 3 -8.08 -27.90 -19.19
C PRO A 3 -8.11 -29.43 -19.09
N VAL A 4 -9.12 -30.04 -19.71
CA VAL A 4 -9.26 -31.49 -19.77
C VAL A 4 -8.49 -31.99 -20.98
N PHE A 5 -7.31 -32.58 -20.75
CA PHE A 5 -6.52 -33.19 -21.81
C PHE A 5 -7.08 -34.57 -22.17
N SER A 6 -7.47 -34.78 -23.42
CA SER A 6 -7.91 -36.09 -23.92
C SER A 6 -6.70 -36.95 -24.26
N ALA A 7 -6.49 -38.05 -23.53
CA ALA A 7 -5.38 -38.97 -23.80
C ALA A 7 -5.62 -39.76 -25.09
N ASN A 8 -4.67 -39.70 -26.03
CA ASN A 8 -4.70 -40.54 -27.23
C ASN A 8 -4.03 -41.90 -26.94
N ASN A 9 -4.84 -42.90 -26.59
CA ASN A 9 -4.35 -44.23 -26.22
C ASN A 9 -3.79 -45.05 -27.39
N ALA A 10 -3.91 -44.59 -28.64
CA ALA A 10 -3.28 -45.25 -29.77
C ALA A 10 -1.75 -45.06 -29.79
N LEU A 11 -1.23 -44.08 -29.04
CA LEU A 11 0.21 -43.81 -28.91
C LEU A 11 0.85 -44.55 -27.72
N LEU A 12 0.09 -45.35 -26.98
CA LEU A 12 0.57 -46.14 -25.84
C LEU A 12 1.37 -47.36 -26.32
N ASN A 13 2.69 -47.23 -26.31
CA ASN A 13 3.65 -48.32 -26.27
C ASN A 13 3.71 -48.98 -24.87
N PRO A 14 3.30 -50.25 -24.73
CA PRO A 14 3.28 -50.95 -23.45
C PRO A 14 4.67 -51.30 -22.89
N LYS A 15 5.75 -51.04 -23.63
CA LYS A 15 7.14 -51.25 -23.18
C LYS A 15 7.80 -49.99 -22.59
N PHE A 16 7.05 -48.91 -22.41
CA PHE A 16 7.58 -47.60 -22.03
C PHE A 16 6.82 -47.06 -20.81
N ASP A 17 7.53 -46.80 -19.71
CA ASP A 17 6.95 -46.44 -18.40
C ASP A 17 6.46 -44.98 -18.28
N GLY A 18 6.61 -44.16 -19.32
CA GLY A 18 6.12 -42.78 -19.27
C GLY A 18 6.16 -42.03 -20.59
N TYR A 19 5.11 -41.25 -20.86
CA TYR A 19 5.04 -40.31 -21.97
C TYR A 19 5.38 -38.92 -21.46
N LYS A 20 6.33 -38.25 -22.09
CA LYS A 20 6.54 -36.82 -21.87
C LYS A 20 5.48 -36.06 -22.65
N LEU A 21 4.85 -35.07 -22.02
CA LEU A 21 4.01 -34.11 -22.73
C LEU A 21 4.89 -33.39 -23.75
N LYS A 22 4.48 -33.44 -25.03
CA LYS A 22 5.13 -32.64 -26.07
C LYS A 22 4.85 -31.18 -25.74
N LEU A 23 5.90 -30.40 -25.49
CA LEU A 23 5.79 -28.95 -25.40
C LEU A 23 5.26 -28.45 -26.74
N LEU A 24 4.20 -27.65 -26.68
CA LEU A 24 3.68 -26.98 -27.87
C LEU A 24 4.72 -25.93 -28.26
N GLU A 25 5.23 -26.03 -29.49
CA GLU A 25 6.10 -24.98 -30.03
C GLU A 25 5.27 -23.71 -30.17
N GLN A 26 5.78 -22.57 -29.71
CA GLN A 26 5.04 -21.32 -29.68
C GLN A 26 4.48 -20.94 -31.07
N GLN A 27 5.27 -21.19 -32.12
CA GLN A 27 4.88 -20.97 -33.52
C GLN A 27 3.65 -21.79 -33.97
N ASP A 28 3.38 -22.92 -33.31
CA ASP A 28 2.25 -23.80 -33.65
C ASP A 28 0.96 -23.39 -32.91
N CYS A 29 1.06 -22.52 -31.89
CA CYS A 29 -0.03 -22.25 -30.95
C CYS A 29 -0.28 -20.76 -30.68
N VAL A 30 0.65 -19.89 -31.06
CA VAL A 30 0.57 -18.43 -30.85
C VAL A 30 0.63 -17.75 -32.19
N GLN A 31 -0.41 -16.97 -32.49
CA GLN A 31 -0.39 -16.01 -33.58
C GLN A 31 -0.06 -14.63 -33.00
N SER A 32 0.77 -13.87 -33.71
CA SER A 32 1.15 -12.52 -33.31
C SER A 32 0.81 -11.57 -34.46
N PHE A 33 0.14 -10.48 -34.11
CA PHE A 33 -0.29 -9.46 -35.05
C PHE A 33 0.31 -8.13 -34.62
N GLU A 34 0.91 -7.40 -35.56
CA GLU A 34 1.37 -6.05 -35.30
C GLU A 34 0.18 -5.11 -35.16
N LEU A 35 0.20 -4.27 -34.12
CA LEU A 35 -0.82 -3.24 -33.95
C LEU A 35 -0.62 -2.14 -35.00
N PRO A 36 -1.69 -1.65 -35.66
CA PRO A 36 -1.59 -0.59 -36.66
C PRO A 36 -0.95 0.71 -36.15
N SER A 37 -1.16 1.02 -34.87
CA SER A 37 -0.55 2.12 -34.15
C SER A 37 -0.31 1.66 -32.71
N PRO A 38 0.83 2.01 -32.09
CA PRO A 38 1.11 1.63 -30.71
C PRO A 38 0.06 2.22 -29.76
N GLY A 39 -0.13 1.56 -28.61
CA GLY A 39 -1.00 2.07 -27.55
C GLY A 39 -0.50 3.40 -26.98
N VAL A 40 -1.40 4.16 -26.35
CA VAL A 40 -1.04 5.40 -25.65
C VAL A 40 0.01 5.10 -24.59
N THR A 41 1.18 5.73 -24.72
CA THR A 41 2.18 5.78 -23.65
C THR A 41 2.07 7.13 -22.96
N GLN A 42 2.05 7.16 -21.63
CA GLN A 42 2.25 8.41 -20.92
C GLN A 42 3.75 8.70 -20.90
N SER A 43 4.14 9.84 -21.48
CA SER A 43 5.51 10.33 -21.39
C SER A 43 5.93 10.35 -19.93
N THR A 44 7.16 9.88 -19.66
CA THR A 44 7.85 9.95 -18.37
C THR A 44 7.44 11.22 -17.64
N ILE A 45 6.87 11.05 -16.44
CA ILE A 45 6.47 12.15 -15.56
C ILE A 45 7.58 13.20 -15.61
N SER A 46 7.22 14.46 -15.88
CA SER A 46 8.21 15.52 -15.93
C SER A 46 9.02 15.48 -14.63
N GLY A 47 10.35 15.56 -14.71
CA GLY A 47 11.27 15.41 -13.55
C GLY A 47 11.09 16.46 -12.44
N ARG A 48 10.02 17.25 -12.51
CA ARG A 48 9.57 18.25 -11.55
C ARG A 48 8.74 17.66 -10.40
N ARG A 49 8.25 16.41 -10.51
CA ARG A 49 7.39 15.80 -9.49
C ARG A 49 7.81 14.37 -9.15
N ILE A 50 7.98 14.11 -7.85
CA ILE A 50 8.16 12.76 -7.32
C ILE A 50 6.80 12.08 -7.33
N VAL A 51 6.70 10.94 -8.00
CA VAL A 51 5.48 10.12 -8.06
C VAL A 51 5.62 8.95 -7.09
N PRO A 52 4.61 8.67 -6.24
CA PRO A 52 4.67 7.55 -5.32
C PRO A 52 4.90 6.23 -6.06
N PHE A 53 5.66 5.32 -5.45
CA PHE A 53 5.92 3.99 -6.00
C PHE A 53 4.63 3.23 -6.36
N THR A 54 3.58 3.36 -5.54
CA THR A 54 2.27 2.74 -5.79
C THR A 54 1.66 3.21 -7.10
N GLU A 55 1.84 4.49 -7.46
CA GLU A 55 1.35 5.05 -8.72
C GLU A 55 2.21 4.60 -9.90
N VAL A 56 3.55 4.59 -9.75
CA VAL A 56 4.48 4.08 -10.78
C VAL A 56 4.16 2.62 -11.10
N SER A 57 4.04 1.78 -10.07
CA SER A 57 3.68 0.37 -10.20
C SER A 57 2.34 0.19 -10.91
N ALA A 58 1.32 0.97 -10.54
CA ALA A 58 0.01 0.93 -11.17
C ALA A 58 0.00 1.42 -12.63
N ARG A 59 0.92 2.33 -13.01
CA ARG A 59 1.10 2.78 -14.41
C ARG A 59 1.81 1.71 -15.25
N ILE A 60 2.82 1.04 -14.70
CA ILE A 60 3.54 -0.06 -15.38
C ILE A 60 2.60 -1.25 -15.64
N LYS A 61 1.73 -1.56 -14.67
CA LYS A 61 0.77 -2.67 -14.78
C LYS A 61 -0.49 -2.34 -15.57
N HIS A 62 -0.61 -1.14 -16.14
CA HIS A 62 -1.82 -0.75 -16.86
C HIS A 62 -2.01 -1.60 -18.12
N ASN A 63 -3.12 -2.35 -18.16
CA ASN A 63 -3.48 -3.11 -19.35
C ASN A 63 -4.24 -2.24 -20.35
N HIS A 64 -3.57 -1.90 -21.46
CA HIS A 64 -4.13 -1.12 -22.57
C HIS A 64 -5.14 -1.88 -23.43
N LEU A 65 -5.19 -3.21 -23.29
CA LEU A 65 -6.07 -4.08 -24.06
C LEU A 65 -7.25 -4.52 -23.19
N LYS A 66 -8.46 -4.19 -23.65
CA LYS A 66 -9.72 -4.49 -22.97
C LYS A 66 -10.54 -5.45 -23.81
N VAL A 67 -11.37 -6.26 -23.17
CA VAL A 67 -12.28 -7.18 -23.87
C VAL A 67 -13.58 -6.46 -24.15
N GLY A 68 -14.13 -6.67 -25.36
CA GLY A 68 -15.49 -6.31 -25.74
C GLY A 68 -16.16 -7.48 -26.45
N SER A 69 -17.46 -7.41 -26.69
CA SER A 69 -18.32 -8.51 -27.15
C SER A 69 -17.90 -9.10 -28.49
N LYS A 70 -17.25 -8.30 -29.35
CA LYS A 70 -16.77 -8.70 -30.69
C LYS A 70 -15.27 -9.00 -30.75
N GLY A 71 -14.54 -8.81 -29.65
CA GLY A 71 -13.09 -8.99 -29.63
C GLY A 71 -12.39 -8.13 -28.58
N LEU A 72 -11.35 -7.41 -28.98
CA LEU A 72 -10.53 -6.61 -28.09
C LEU A 72 -10.59 -5.13 -28.46
N LEU A 73 -10.35 -4.25 -27.49
CA LEU A 73 -10.40 -2.80 -27.62
C LEU A 73 -9.11 -2.22 -27.05
N TYR A 74 -8.54 -1.22 -27.72
CA TYR A 74 -7.45 -0.42 -27.17
C TYR A 74 -7.53 1.02 -27.66
N VAL A 75 -6.80 1.92 -26.99
CA VAL A 75 -6.64 3.31 -27.41
C VAL A 75 -5.23 3.51 -27.96
N ASP A 76 -5.12 3.93 -29.22
CA ASP A 76 -3.86 4.22 -29.89
C ASP A 76 -3.25 5.54 -29.41
N LYS A 77 -1.95 5.74 -29.64
CA LYS A 77 -1.19 6.95 -29.26
C LYS A 77 -1.77 8.28 -29.74
N ASP A 78 -2.61 8.26 -30.77
CA ASP A 78 -3.24 9.42 -31.39
C ASP A 78 -4.67 9.64 -30.85
N GLY A 79 -5.09 8.88 -29.83
CA GLY A 79 -6.42 8.96 -29.22
C GLY A 79 -7.50 8.19 -29.98
N GLY A 80 -7.13 7.37 -30.97
CA GLY A 80 -8.06 6.51 -31.68
C GLY A 80 -8.45 5.28 -30.87
N VAL A 81 -9.74 5.04 -30.69
CA VAL A 81 -10.25 3.79 -30.13
C VAL A 81 -10.35 2.76 -31.25
N VAL A 82 -9.62 1.66 -31.11
CA VAL A 82 -9.49 0.61 -32.12
C VAL A 82 -10.10 -0.69 -31.59
N SER A 83 -11.02 -1.25 -32.37
CA SER A 83 -11.55 -2.61 -32.21
C SER A 83 -10.69 -3.60 -32.97
N ILE A 84 -10.38 -4.72 -32.33
CA ILE A 84 -9.67 -5.87 -32.87
C ILE A 84 -10.66 -7.04 -32.87
N GLU A 85 -11.11 -7.45 -34.05
CA GLU A 85 -12.04 -8.56 -34.23
C GLU A 85 -11.30 -9.75 -34.84
N PHE A 86 -11.61 -10.96 -34.40
CA PHE A 86 -11.00 -12.18 -34.92
C PHE A 86 -12.03 -12.98 -35.74
N ASP A 87 -11.63 -13.40 -36.94
CA ASP A 87 -12.45 -14.31 -37.74
C ASP A 87 -12.38 -15.76 -37.23
N ALA A 88 -13.10 -16.68 -37.91
CA ALA A 88 -13.09 -18.11 -37.57
C ALA A 88 -11.71 -18.78 -37.71
N ASN A 89 -10.77 -18.16 -38.44
CA ASN A 89 -9.39 -18.60 -38.62
C ASN A 89 -8.40 -17.89 -37.69
N LEU A 90 -8.90 -17.09 -36.74
CA LEU A 90 -8.14 -16.24 -35.83
C LEU A 90 -7.37 -15.10 -36.51
N THR A 91 -7.73 -14.73 -37.73
CA THR A 91 -7.16 -13.56 -38.41
C THR A 91 -7.73 -12.29 -37.80
N SER A 92 -6.86 -11.38 -37.36
CA SER A 92 -7.27 -10.11 -36.75
C SER A 92 -7.67 -9.07 -37.80
N THR A 93 -8.79 -8.37 -37.58
CA THR A 93 -9.20 -7.17 -38.30
C THR A 93 -9.19 -5.98 -37.34
N PHE A 94 -8.52 -4.90 -37.74
CA PHE A 94 -8.43 -3.67 -36.94
C PHE A 94 -9.34 -2.60 -37.51
N ARG A 95 -10.18 -2.00 -36.66
CA ARG A 95 -11.08 -0.92 -37.06
C ARG A 95 -11.03 0.20 -36.02
N LYS A 96 -10.65 1.41 -36.46
CA LYS A 96 -10.85 2.63 -35.66
C LYS A 96 -12.35 2.94 -35.62
N ILE A 97 -12.91 2.96 -34.42
CA ILE A 97 -14.36 3.12 -34.18
C ILE A 97 -14.71 4.46 -33.54
N PHE A 98 -13.74 5.13 -32.92
CA PHE A 98 -13.90 6.46 -32.35
C PHE A 98 -12.54 7.18 -32.29
N GLU A 99 -12.57 8.51 -32.22
CA GLU A 99 -11.39 9.35 -32.03
C GLU A 99 -11.64 10.30 -30.87
N ILE A 100 -10.84 10.18 -29.82
CA ILE A 100 -10.93 11.03 -28.64
C ILE A 100 -10.53 12.46 -29.05
N PRO A 101 -11.37 13.47 -28.80
CA PRO A 101 -11.01 14.86 -29.08
C PRO A 101 -9.72 15.26 -28.36
N GLN A 102 -8.69 15.64 -29.12
CA GLN A 102 -7.45 16.14 -28.54
C GLN A 102 -7.57 17.64 -28.22
N GLU A 103 -7.21 18.03 -27.00
CA GLU A 103 -7.09 19.45 -26.68
C GLU A 103 -5.83 20.06 -27.31
N VAL A 104 -5.96 21.27 -27.84
CA VAL A 104 -4.84 22.05 -28.43
C VAL A 104 -3.95 22.67 -27.32
N SER A 105 -4.20 22.35 -26.05
CA SER A 105 -3.51 22.96 -24.92
C SER A 105 -2.07 22.48 -24.83
N ALA A 106 -1.12 23.43 -24.80
CA ALA A 106 0.32 23.15 -24.77
C ALA A 106 0.79 22.47 -23.46
N THR A 107 -0.02 22.51 -22.41
CA THR A 107 0.26 21.90 -21.12
C THR A 107 -0.58 20.64 -20.94
N LYS A 108 0.00 19.49 -21.29
CA LYS A 108 -0.55 18.19 -20.86
C LYS A 108 -0.48 18.14 -19.33
N SER A 109 -1.58 17.75 -18.69
CA SER A 109 -1.59 17.54 -17.24
C SER A 109 -0.61 16.43 -16.88
N ASP A 110 0.37 16.73 -16.01
CA ASP A 110 1.25 15.70 -15.42
C ASP A 110 0.45 14.67 -14.59
N LEU A 111 -0.82 14.98 -14.30
CA LEU A 111 -1.73 14.18 -13.51
C LEU A 111 -2.65 13.29 -14.35
N ALA A 112 -2.58 13.35 -15.69
CA ALA A 112 -3.41 12.55 -16.58
C ALA A 112 -3.31 11.05 -16.27
N GLU A 113 -4.44 10.36 -16.41
CA GLU A 113 -4.54 8.89 -16.42
C GLU A 113 -4.55 8.36 -17.87
N TYR A 114 -4.44 7.05 -18.03
CA TYR A 114 -4.48 6.44 -19.36
C TYR A 114 -5.90 6.50 -19.92
N PRO A 115 -6.08 6.91 -21.19
CA PRO A 115 -7.38 6.78 -21.85
C PRO A 115 -7.71 5.30 -22.06
N VAL A 116 -8.98 4.96 -21.86
CA VAL A 116 -9.48 3.59 -21.89
C VAL A 116 -10.88 3.57 -22.51
N ALA A 117 -11.16 2.55 -23.32
CA ALA A 117 -12.50 2.23 -23.78
C ALA A 117 -12.97 0.92 -23.12
N LEU A 118 -14.13 0.96 -22.46
CA LEU A 118 -14.81 -0.21 -21.90
C LEU A 118 -16.19 -0.37 -22.52
N GLU A 119 -16.66 -1.60 -22.64
CA GLU A 119 -17.98 -1.89 -23.20
C GLU A 119 -19.05 -1.90 -22.10
N ILE A 120 -20.12 -1.11 -22.29
CA ILE A 120 -21.29 -1.04 -21.42
C ILE A 120 -22.21 -2.26 -21.66
N GLY A 121 -22.31 -2.65 -22.92
CA GLY A 121 -23.10 -3.76 -23.46
C GLY A 121 -22.82 -3.90 -24.96
N PRO A 122 -23.35 -4.92 -25.65
CA PRO A 122 -22.93 -5.27 -27.01
C PRO A 122 -22.88 -4.09 -27.99
N GLY A 123 -21.66 -3.68 -28.37
CA GLY A 123 -21.39 -2.60 -29.31
C GLY A 123 -21.50 -1.17 -28.76
N ARG A 124 -21.84 -0.98 -27.48
CA ARG A 124 -21.97 0.33 -26.84
C ARG A 124 -20.81 0.55 -25.87
N LEU A 125 -20.05 1.62 -26.08
CA LEU A 125 -18.81 1.89 -25.31
C LEU A 125 -18.94 3.11 -24.41
N LEU A 126 -18.20 3.07 -23.30
CA LEU A 126 -17.81 4.24 -22.53
C LEU A 126 -16.31 4.45 -22.68
N ILE A 127 -15.91 5.64 -23.10
CA ILE A 127 -14.52 5.99 -23.38
C ILE A 127 -14.10 7.10 -22.42
N SER A 128 -12.97 6.91 -21.73
CA SER A 128 -12.33 7.96 -20.93
C SER A 128 -11.12 8.52 -21.67
N ASP A 129 -10.93 9.84 -21.62
CA ASP A 129 -9.71 10.51 -22.08
C ASP A 129 -8.58 10.51 -21.05
N GLY A 130 -8.82 10.01 -19.84
CA GLY A 130 -7.89 10.04 -18.70
C GLY A 130 -7.67 11.41 -18.07
N ASN A 131 -8.25 12.49 -18.61
CA ASN A 131 -8.16 13.85 -18.06
C ASN A 131 -9.44 14.31 -17.36
N GLY A 132 -10.52 13.52 -17.47
CA GLY A 132 -11.77 13.76 -16.78
C GLY A 132 -12.98 13.84 -17.71
N ARG A 133 -12.82 13.66 -19.02
CA ARG A 133 -13.95 13.55 -19.94
C ARG A 133 -14.28 12.10 -20.25
N LEU A 134 -15.57 11.82 -20.32
CA LEU A 134 -16.12 10.53 -20.73
C LEU A 134 -17.04 10.72 -21.94
N TYR A 135 -16.95 9.79 -22.89
CA TYR A 135 -17.68 9.81 -24.16
C TYR A 135 -18.44 8.51 -24.37
N ILE A 136 -19.61 8.62 -25.00
CA ILE A 136 -20.36 7.48 -25.53
C ILE A 136 -20.50 7.75 -27.04
N PRO A 137 -19.78 7.03 -27.93
CA PRO A 137 -19.69 7.37 -29.37
C PRO A 137 -21.02 7.55 -30.11
N ASP A 138 -22.05 6.79 -29.72
CA ASP A 138 -23.36 6.82 -30.36
C ASP A 138 -24.25 7.97 -29.86
N THR A 139 -23.74 8.79 -28.95
CA THR A 139 -24.44 9.96 -28.42
C THR A 139 -23.59 11.20 -28.64
N GLU A 140 -24.23 12.36 -28.84
CA GLU A 140 -23.53 13.65 -28.82
C GLU A 140 -23.19 14.09 -27.37
N GLU A 141 -23.26 13.15 -26.42
CA GLU A 141 -23.11 13.42 -24.99
C GLU A 141 -21.63 13.34 -24.60
N THR A 142 -21.16 14.41 -23.96
CA THR A 142 -19.84 14.46 -23.32
C THR A 142 -20.06 14.73 -21.85
N TYR A 143 -19.41 13.90 -21.02
CA TYR A 143 -19.53 13.97 -19.58
C TYR A 143 -18.22 14.47 -18.99
N GLU A 144 -18.26 15.55 -18.22
CA GLU A 144 -17.07 16.19 -17.66
C GLU A 144 -17.03 16.01 -16.14
N LEU A 145 -16.06 15.24 -15.65
CA LEU A 145 -15.78 15.08 -14.23
C LEU A 145 -14.98 16.29 -13.77
N THR A 146 -15.61 17.16 -12.99
CA THR A 146 -15.00 18.38 -12.47
C THR A 146 -14.88 18.36 -10.95
N ASP A 147 -13.86 19.07 -10.45
CA ASP A 147 -13.73 19.33 -9.02
C ASP A 147 -14.63 20.50 -8.59
N LYS A 148 -14.55 20.88 -7.30
CA LYS A 148 -15.32 22.00 -6.75
C LYS A 148 -14.98 23.36 -7.39
N THR A 149 -13.83 23.47 -8.06
CA THR A 149 -13.39 24.68 -8.77
C THR A 149 -13.88 24.72 -10.22
N GLY A 150 -14.46 23.62 -10.71
CA GLY A 150 -14.86 23.44 -12.10
C GLY A 150 -13.74 22.97 -13.01
N ALA A 151 -12.56 22.62 -12.46
CA ALA A 151 -11.46 22.06 -13.23
C ALA A 151 -11.68 20.57 -13.51
N LEU A 152 -11.30 20.12 -14.70
CA LEU A 152 -11.36 18.70 -15.05
C LEU A 152 -10.49 17.87 -14.10
N THR A 153 -11.06 16.78 -13.60
CA THR A 153 -10.41 15.86 -12.67
C THR A 153 -10.01 14.59 -13.41
N PRO A 154 -8.70 14.34 -13.59
CA PRO A 154 -8.21 13.07 -14.14
C PRO A 154 -8.75 11.88 -13.36
N CYS A 155 -9.24 10.88 -14.09
CA CYS A 155 -9.70 9.64 -13.51
C CYS A 155 -9.32 8.45 -14.38
N ARG A 156 -9.13 7.31 -13.74
CA ARG A 156 -8.93 6.01 -14.37
C ARG A 156 -10.25 5.26 -14.37
N LEU A 157 -10.71 4.88 -15.56
CA LEU A 157 -11.90 4.05 -15.73
C LEU A 157 -11.56 2.57 -15.49
N LEU A 158 -12.21 1.96 -14.50
CA LEU A 158 -11.92 0.59 -14.05
C LEU A 158 -12.97 -0.42 -14.53
N HIS A 159 -14.25 -0.07 -14.46
CA HIS A 159 -15.36 -0.93 -14.87
C HIS A 159 -16.55 -0.08 -15.33
N VAL A 160 -17.40 -0.63 -16.19
CA VAL A 160 -18.63 0.03 -16.64
C VAL A 160 -19.77 -0.99 -16.72
N ARG A 161 -21.00 -0.55 -16.44
CA ARG A 161 -22.21 -1.38 -16.56
C ARG A 161 -23.43 -0.55 -16.92
N GLN A 162 -24.43 -1.21 -17.52
CA GLN A 162 -25.78 -0.67 -17.64
C GLN A 162 -26.58 -0.99 -16.37
N SER A 163 -27.16 0.02 -15.73
CA SER A 163 -28.15 -0.15 -14.65
C SER A 163 -29.54 0.32 -15.11
N ALA A 164 -30.56 0.08 -14.28
CA ALA A 164 -31.92 0.53 -14.57
C ALA A 164 -32.05 2.07 -14.64
N THR A 165 -31.12 2.78 -14.01
CA THR A 165 -31.15 4.24 -13.83
C THR A 165 -30.16 5.00 -14.70
N GLY A 166 -29.37 4.31 -15.54
CA GLY A 166 -28.35 4.94 -16.37
C GLY A 166 -27.13 4.04 -16.61
N VAL A 167 -26.07 4.63 -17.17
CA VAL A 167 -24.76 3.97 -17.26
C VAL A 167 -23.99 4.25 -15.98
N GLU A 168 -23.42 3.22 -15.38
CA GLU A 168 -22.61 3.33 -14.17
C GLU A 168 -21.15 2.98 -14.48
N ALA A 169 -20.24 3.85 -14.05
CA ALA A 169 -18.80 3.75 -14.27
C ALA A 169 -18.09 3.72 -12.92
N LEU A 170 -17.33 2.67 -12.66
CA LEU A 170 -16.39 2.62 -11.53
C LEU A 170 -15.09 3.27 -11.95
N ILE A 171 -14.65 4.27 -11.20
CA ILE A 171 -13.43 5.01 -11.46
C ILE A 171 -12.54 5.09 -10.21
N THR A 172 -11.26 5.38 -10.44
CA THR A 172 -10.39 5.94 -9.40
C THR A 172 -9.89 7.32 -9.80
N ARG A 173 -9.83 8.23 -8.84
CA ARG A 173 -9.23 9.56 -9.00
C ARG A 173 -8.33 9.86 -7.80
N ARG A 174 -7.45 10.85 -7.94
CA ARG A 174 -6.69 11.34 -6.78
C ARG A 174 -7.63 12.05 -5.80
N GLY A 175 -7.45 11.78 -4.52
CA GLY A 175 -8.09 12.54 -3.45
C GLY A 175 -7.49 13.94 -3.30
N PRO A 176 -7.93 14.72 -2.30
CA PRO A 176 -7.40 16.04 -2.01
C PRO A 176 -5.87 16.02 -1.93
N VAL A 177 -5.22 17.02 -2.54
CA VAL A 177 -3.77 17.16 -2.44
C VAL A 177 -3.44 17.43 -0.97
N PRO A 178 -2.61 16.58 -0.32
CA PRO A 178 -2.22 16.81 1.06
C PRO A 178 -1.49 18.16 1.17
N ASP A 179 -1.69 18.86 2.28
CA ASP A 179 -0.98 20.12 2.55
C ASP A 179 0.53 19.83 2.49
N PRO A 180 1.34 20.64 1.77
CA PRO A 180 2.78 20.43 1.70
C PRO A 180 3.48 20.45 3.07
N SER A 181 2.82 20.96 4.11
CA SER A 181 3.29 20.92 5.50
C SER A 181 2.81 19.71 6.30
N SER A 182 1.89 18.90 5.76
CA SER A 182 1.44 17.65 6.35
C SER A 182 2.34 16.48 5.93
N LYS A 183 2.46 15.47 6.81
CA LYS A 183 3.09 14.18 6.49
C LYS A 183 2.12 13.21 5.79
N ASP A 184 0.88 13.64 5.54
CA ASP A 184 -0.15 12.80 4.93
C ASP A 184 0.25 12.38 3.51
N ALA A 185 0.15 11.09 3.25
CA ALA A 185 0.36 10.54 1.91
C ALA A 185 -0.82 10.93 0.98
N GLN A 186 -0.55 10.95 -0.33
CA GLN A 186 -1.60 11.10 -1.33
C GLN A 186 -2.62 9.96 -1.20
N THR A 187 -3.89 10.32 -1.04
CA THR A 187 -5.01 9.37 -1.05
C THR A 187 -5.64 9.28 -2.45
N TYR A 188 -6.38 8.20 -2.66
CA TYR A 188 -7.15 7.93 -3.86
C TYR A 188 -8.60 7.69 -3.49
N GLU A 189 -9.49 8.17 -4.34
CA GLU A 189 -10.92 7.91 -4.24
C GLU A 189 -11.33 6.87 -5.28
N LEU A 190 -12.02 5.84 -4.82
CA LEU A 190 -12.71 4.86 -5.63
C LEU A 190 -14.20 5.21 -5.61
N ALA A 191 -14.79 5.49 -6.77
CA ALA A 191 -16.17 5.96 -6.84
C ALA A 191 -16.94 5.31 -7.99
N VAL A 192 -18.25 5.13 -7.78
CA VAL A 192 -19.19 4.83 -8.85
C VAL A 192 -19.88 6.12 -9.27
N LEU A 193 -19.72 6.45 -10.54
CA LEU A 193 -20.40 7.54 -11.21
C LEU A 193 -21.57 7.00 -12.01
N ARG A 194 -22.69 7.71 -11.98
CA ARG A 194 -23.85 7.48 -12.84
C ARG A 194 -23.97 8.61 -13.86
N LEU A 195 -24.03 8.21 -15.13
CA LEU A 195 -24.06 9.05 -16.30
C LEU A 195 -25.49 9.11 -16.84
N ASN A 196 -26.10 10.30 -16.80
CA ASN A 196 -27.47 10.56 -17.24
C ASN A 196 -27.55 11.90 -17.97
N SER A 197 -27.91 11.91 -19.26
CA SER A 197 -28.25 13.13 -20.01
C SER A 197 -27.23 14.27 -19.81
N ASN A 198 -25.95 14.01 -20.08
CA ASN A 198 -24.80 14.91 -19.86
C ASN A 198 -24.46 15.27 -18.39
N THR A 199 -25.13 14.65 -17.42
CA THR A 199 -24.82 14.85 -16.00
C THR A 199 -24.09 13.64 -15.43
N ILE A 200 -23.08 13.92 -14.60
CA ILE A 200 -22.42 12.93 -13.75
C ILE A 200 -22.98 13.08 -12.34
N THR A 201 -23.43 11.97 -11.76
CA THR A 201 -23.85 11.90 -10.35
C THR A 201 -23.02 10.84 -9.64
N GLU A 202 -22.39 11.20 -8.53
CA GLU A 202 -21.67 10.24 -7.69
C GLU A 202 -22.68 9.40 -6.90
N VAL A 203 -22.62 8.08 -7.04
CA VAL A 203 -23.51 7.14 -6.32
C VAL A 203 -22.93 6.87 -4.93
N TRP A 204 -21.64 6.58 -4.87
CA TRP A 204 -20.86 6.41 -3.65
C TRP A 204 -19.37 6.61 -3.95
N SER A 205 -18.61 6.91 -2.91
CA SER A 205 -17.15 6.97 -2.95
C SER A 205 -16.53 6.37 -1.69
N LEU A 206 -15.35 5.81 -1.86
CA LEU A 206 -14.48 5.28 -0.82
C LEU A 206 -13.09 5.89 -0.97
N ALA A 207 -12.40 6.14 0.13
CA ALA A 207 -11.04 6.67 0.15
C ALA A 207 -10.04 5.60 0.63
N GLY A 208 -8.85 5.60 0.06
CA GLY A 208 -7.77 4.70 0.45
C GLY A 208 -6.40 5.26 0.06
N PRO A 209 -5.30 4.76 0.64
CA PRO A 209 -3.95 5.25 0.36
C PRO A 209 -3.32 4.66 -0.91
N SER A 210 -3.96 3.64 -1.50
CA SER A 210 -3.41 2.86 -2.61
C SER A 210 -4.40 2.72 -3.75
N LEU A 211 -3.91 2.58 -4.99
CA LEU A 211 -4.75 2.24 -6.14
C LEU A 211 -5.15 0.75 -6.13
N PRO A 212 -6.32 0.38 -6.71
CA PRO A 212 -6.69 -1.01 -6.91
C PRO A 212 -5.70 -1.73 -7.84
N ALA A 213 -5.32 -2.95 -7.48
CA ALA A 213 -4.51 -3.85 -8.29
C ALA A 213 -5.36 -4.65 -9.29
N ASP A 214 -6.55 -5.09 -8.87
CA ASP A 214 -7.52 -5.79 -9.73
C ASP A 214 -8.95 -5.45 -9.30
N VAL A 215 -9.86 -5.43 -10.28
CA VAL A 215 -11.30 -5.23 -10.06
C VAL A 215 -12.08 -6.22 -10.90
N GLN A 216 -12.94 -6.98 -10.23
CA GLN A 216 -13.89 -7.88 -10.85
C GLN A 216 -15.30 -7.51 -10.40
N PHE A 217 -16.29 -7.81 -11.24
CA PHE A 217 -17.68 -7.58 -10.93
C PHE A 217 -18.43 -8.91 -10.90
N ASP A 218 -19.08 -9.21 -9.77
CA ASP A 218 -19.92 -10.38 -9.61
C ASP A 218 -21.38 -10.00 -9.93
N HIS A 219 -21.86 -10.43 -11.10
CA HIS A 219 -23.23 -10.21 -11.55
C HIS A 219 -24.28 -10.91 -10.68
N THR A 220 -23.91 -11.94 -9.91
CA THR A 220 -24.85 -12.71 -9.09
C THR A 220 -25.14 -12.07 -7.74
N SER A 221 -24.10 -11.54 -7.09
CA SER A 221 -24.23 -10.80 -5.83
C SER A 221 -24.42 -9.29 -6.04
N ASP A 222 -24.16 -8.79 -7.25
CA ASP A 222 -24.13 -7.36 -7.59
C ASP A 222 -23.09 -6.58 -6.76
N GLU A 223 -21.88 -7.15 -6.70
CA GLU A 223 -20.77 -6.63 -5.91
C GLU A 223 -19.49 -6.52 -6.73
N TYR A 224 -18.66 -5.55 -6.39
CA TYR A 224 -17.29 -5.46 -6.87
C TYR A 224 -16.38 -6.27 -5.95
N VAL A 225 -15.57 -7.15 -6.52
CA VAL A 225 -14.44 -7.78 -5.84
C VAL A 225 -13.19 -6.97 -6.19
N ILE A 226 -12.63 -6.30 -5.19
CA ILE A 226 -11.54 -5.34 -5.36
C ILE A 226 -10.32 -5.86 -4.60
N SER A 227 -9.21 -6.03 -5.32
CA SER A 227 -7.92 -6.37 -4.74
C SER A 227 -7.06 -5.12 -4.69
N SER A 228 -6.59 -4.72 -3.51
CA SER A 228 -5.73 -3.55 -3.35
C SER A 228 -4.69 -3.74 -2.24
N PRO A 229 -3.52 -3.07 -2.30
CA PRO A 229 -2.50 -3.17 -1.24
C PRO A 229 -2.99 -2.68 0.13
N SER A 230 -3.98 -1.80 0.12
CA SER A 230 -4.58 -1.22 1.32
C SER A 230 -6.08 -1.13 1.12
N PRO A 231 -6.89 -1.35 2.17
CA PRO A 231 -8.34 -1.28 2.05
C PRO A 231 -8.84 0.14 1.75
N PHE A 232 -10.01 0.21 1.12
CA PHE A 232 -10.77 1.44 0.92
C PHE A 232 -11.84 1.55 1.99
N HIS A 233 -12.06 2.77 2.49
CA HIS A 233 -13.01 3.06 3.56
C HIS A 233 -14.03 4.12 3.12
N PRO A 234 -15.27 4.12 3.66
CA PRO A 234 -16.25 5.15 3.36
C PRO A 234 -15.72 6.56 3.67
N SER A 235 -15.83 7.46 2.70
CA SER A 235 -15.34 8.85 2.80
C SER A 235 -15.99 9.68 3.92
N THR A 236 -17.00 9.13 4.63
CA THR A 236 -17.73 9.78 5.73
C THR A 236 -17.26 9.37 7.12
N THR A 237 -16.30 8.46 7.26
CA THR A 237 -15.76 8.11 8.57
C THR A 237 -14.60 9.03 8.89
N GLN A 238 -14.86 10.08 9.67
CA GLN A 238 -13.85 10.54 10.62
C GLN A 238 -13.45 9.31 11.43
N GLU A 239 -12.26 8.77 11.19
CA GLU A 239 -11.59 7.99 12.21
C GLU A 239 -11.59 8.80 13.52
N PRO A 240 -11.64 8.15 14.69
CA PRO A 240 -11.35 8.83 15.94
C PRO A 240 -10.03 9.57 15.74
N VAL A 241 -10.09 10.90 15.85
CA VAL A 241 -8.92 11.77 15.69
C VAL A 241 -7.85 11.28 16.65
N GLU A 242 -6.88 10.55 16.12
CA GLU A 242 -5.58 10.46 16.75
C GLU A 242 -5.07 11.91 16.82
N PRO A 243 -4.77 12.45 18.01
CA PRO A 243 -4.42 13.84 18.15
C PRO A 243 -3.15 14.10 17.34
N THR A 244 -3.30 14.84 16.24
CA THR A 244 -2.17 15.33 15.46
C THR A 244 -1.28 16.15 16.40
N PRO A 245 0.00 15.78 16.60
CA PRO A 245 0.90 16.59 17.40
C PRO A 245 1.06 17.96 16.70
N ALA A 246 0.94 19.02 17.49
CA ALA A 246 1.12 20.38 17.02
C ALA A 246 2.54 20.58 16.45
N LYS A 247 2.61 21.54 15.53
CA LYS A 247 3.66 21.84 14.54
C LYS A 247 5.04 22.27 15.11
N ASP A 248 5.49 21.75 16.25
CA ASP A 248 6.80 22.08 16.83
C ASP A 248 7.74 20.89 17.03
N GLU A 249 7.40 19.73 16.46
CA GLU A 249 8.26 18.53 16.52
C GLU A 249 8.91 18.21 15.17
N THR A 250 9.69 19.18 14.67
CA THR A 250 10.77 18.90 13.72
C THR A 250 12.09 19.11 14.44
N ALA A 251 12.73 18.01 14.82
CA ALA A 251 14.09 18.05 15.33
C ALA A 251 15.01 18.69 14.26
N PRO A 252 15.84 19.68 14.61
CA PRO A 252 16.84 20.20 13.68
C PRO A 252 17.86 19.09 13.41
N THR A 253 18.14 18.83 12.13
CA THR A 253 19.31 18.05 11.72
C THR A 253 20.58 18.80 12.16
N PRO A 254 21.47 18.20 12.98
CA PRO A 254 22.71 18.84 13.39
C PRO A 254 23.59 19.10 12.17
N ARG A 255 24.17 20.30 12.08
CA ARG A 255 25.15 20.61 11.05
C ARG A 255 26.50 19.99 11.41
N ALA A 256 27.29 19.63 10.41
CA ALA A 256 28.65 19.14 10.61
C ALA A 256 29.49 20.18 11.40
N GLY A 257 29.91 19.81 12.61
CA GLY A 257 30.75 20.61 13.51
C GLY A 257 30.08 21.18 14.76
N GLU A 258 28.81 20.86 15.04
CA GLU A 258 28.15 21.31 16.27
C GLU A 258 28.62 20.48 17.49
N ASN A 259 29.28 21.16 18.43
CA ASN A 259 29.87 20.57 19.63
C ASN A 259 28.82 20.59 20.75
N LEU A 260 28.33 19.42 21.17
CA LEU A 260 27.21 19.26 22.11
C LEU A 260 27.54 19.52 23.59
N ASP A 261 28.79 19.88 23.93
CA ASP A 261 29.23 20.02 25.33
C ASP A 261 29.23 21.47 25.86
N ALA A 262 28.59 22.43 25.19
CA ALA A 262 28.65 23.83 25.61
C ALA A 262 27.30 24.57 25.61
N ILE A 263 26.39 24.28 26.55
CA ILE A 263 25.51 25.32 27.11
C ILE A 263 25.28 25.08 28.63
N HIS A 264 26.00 25.85 29.45
CA HIS A 264 25.42 26.56 30.60
C HIS A 264 25.96 27.98 30.48
N THR A 265 25.17 28.97 30.07
CA THR A 265 24.43 29.83 31.00
C THR A 265 23.62 30.86 30.21
N SER A 266 22.52 31.31 30.82
CA SER A 266 21.59 32.39 30.44
C SER A 266 20.55 31.99 29.38
N GLY A 267 19.24 32.14 29.57
CA GLY A 267 18.44 32.72 30.64
C GLY A 267 17.08 33.14 30.04
N ASN A 268 15.98 32.76 30.71
CA ASN A 268 14.59 33.25 30.56
C ASN A 268 13.84 32.97 29.24
N GLN A 269 13.00 31.94 29.20
CA GLN A 269 11.53 31.98 29.42
C GLN A 269 10.96 30.57 29.24
N ALA A 270 9.91 30.27 29.99
CA ALA A 270 9.41 28.93 30.24
C ALA A 270 8.67 28.31 29.04
N ASP A 271 9.33 27.39 28.33
CA ASP A 271 8.68 26.30 27.62
C ASP A 271 8.69 25.04 28.50
N PRO A 272 7.60 24.27 28.58
CA PRO A 272 7.59 23.02 29.33
C PRO A 272 8.49 22.02 28.60
N LEU A 273 9.63 21.71 29.23
CA LEU A 273 10.50 20.60 28.85
C LEU A 273 9.63 19.33 28.64
N PRO A 274 9.70 18.63 27.49
CA PRO A 274 8.95 17.40 27.30
C PRO A 274 9.37 16.38 28.38
N PRO A 275 8.42 15.64 28.99
CA PRO A 275 8.73 14.72 30.08
C PRO A 275 9.70 13.63 29.59
N ALA A 276 10.70 13.32 30.41
CA ALA A 276 11.63 12.21 30.16
C ALA A 276 10.82 10.92 29.90
N ARG A 277 11.06 10.27 28.75
CA ARG A 277 10.33 9.06 28.33
C ARG A 277 10.43 7.98 29.41
N ALA A 278 9.29 7.42 29.81
CA ALA A 278 9.19 6.52 30.97
C ALA A 278 9.82 5.12 30.74
N TYR A 279 9.80 4.63 29.49
CA TYR A 279 10.43 3.37 29.05
C TYR A 279 10.55 3.37 27.51
N SER A 280 11.29 2.42 26.95
CA SER A 280 11.39 2.14 25.52
C SER A 280 11.24 0.63 25.28
N TRP A 281 10.84 0.19 24.09
CA TRP A 281 10.66 -1.25 23.83
C TRP A 281 10.80 -1.63 22.35
N THR A 282 11.20 -2.87 22.10
CA THR A 282 11.33 -3.53 20.78
C THR A 282 10.65 -4.89 20.81
N GLN A 283 10.39 -5.48 19.64
CA GLN A 283 9.95 -6.87 19.56
C GLN A 283 10.55 -7.62 18.37
N THR A 284 10.66 -8.93 18.53
CA THR A 284 10.89 -9.91 17.46
C THR A 284 9.63 -10.75 17.27
N ASP A 285 9.64 -11.75 16.39
CA ASP A 285 8.51 -12.65 16.20
C ASP A 285 8.16 -13.47 17.46
N ASP A 286 9.15 -13.74 18.31
CA ASP A 286 9.07 -14.59 19.49
C ASP A 286 9.21 -13.85 20.83
N SER A 287 9.77 -12.63 20.85
CA SER A 287 10.06 -11.92 22.11
C SER A 287 9.69 -10.43 22.08
N VAL A 288 9.57 -9.83 23.27
CA VAL A 288 9.39 -8.40 23.50
C VAL A 288 10.42 -7.94 24.52
N THR A 289 11.15 -6.88 24.21
CA THR A 289 12.15 -6.31 25.12
C THR A 289 11.74 -4.92 25.57
N ILE A 290 11.66 -4.69 26.88
CA ILE A 290 11.29 -3.39 27.49
C ILE A 290 12.50 -2.86 28.27
N MET A 291 12.85 -1.60 28.08
CA MET A 291 13.99 -0.94 28.70
C MET A 291 13.50 0.26 29.54
N LEU A 292 13.80 0.25 30.83
CA LEU A 292 13.40 1.28 31.79
C LEU A 292 14.67 1.96 32.38
N PRO A 293 14.86 3.27 32.20
CA PRO A 293 15.97 3.98 32.82
C PRO A 293 15.71 4.15 34.33
N LEU A 294 16.68 3.78 35.16
CA LEU A 294 16.65 4.01 36.61
C LEU A 294 17.92 4.73 37.05
N PRO A 295 17.95 5.41 38.21
CA PRO A 295 19.18 5.98 38.74
C PRO A 295 20.26 4.89 38.91
N SER A 296 21.50 5.14 38.48
CA SER A 296 22.60 4.15 38.53
C SER A 296 22.93 3.70 39.96
N ILE A 297 22.64 4.56 40.94
CA ILE A 297 22.74 4.27 42.38
C ILE A 297 21.70 3.25 42.88
N THR A 298 20.69 2.88 42.07
CA THR A 298 19.64 1.93 42.48
C THR A 298 20.27 0.56 42.77
N PRO A 299 20.13 0.02 43.99
CA PRO A 299 20.60 -1.33 44.29
C PRO A 299 19.64 -2.35 43.70
N LYS A 300 20.17 -3.46 43.17
CA LYS A 300 19.35 -4.55 42.62
C LYS A 300 18.31 -5.07 43.62
N SER A 301 18.63 -5.06 44.92
CA SER A 301 17.74 -5.45 46.02
C SER A 301 16.53 -4.52 46.21
N ALA A 302 16.55 -3.32 45.64
CA ALA A 302 15.44 -2.37 45.68
C ALA A 302 14.47 -2.50 44.51
N ILE A 303 14.80 -3.31 43.49
CA ILE A 303 13.97 -3.57 42.33
C ILE A 303 13.15 -4.83 42.60
N ARG A 304 11.83 -4.68 42.74
CA ARG A 304 10.90 -5.82 42.91
C ARG A 304 10.09 -6.00 41.64
N ILE A 305 10.30 -7.12 40.96
CA ILE A 305 9.63 -7.45 39.70
C ILE A 305 8.95 -8.80 39.82
N THR A 306 7.70 -8.86 39.42
CA THR A 306 6.94 -10.09 39.19
C THR A 306 6.40 -10.04 37.78
N LEU A 307 6.87 -10.96 36.94
CA LEU A 307 6.34 -11.20 35.60
C LEU A 307 5.23 -12.26 35.73
N GLY A 308 3.98 -11.85 35.59
CA GLY A 308 2.83 -12.75 35.51
C GLY A 308 2.53 -13.11 34.05
N LYS A 309 1.74 -14.16 33.82
CA LYS A 309 1.33 -14.57 32.46
C LYS A 309 0.62 -13.44 31.70
N SER A 310 -0.17 -12.64 32.42
CA SER A 310 -1.02 -11.59 31.87
C SER A 310 -0.78 -10.20 32.50
N HIS A 311 0.20 -10.04 33.39
CA HIS A 311 0.45 -8.76 34.06
C HIS A 311 1.90 -8.55 34.51
N LEU A 312 2.28 -7.27 34.65
CA LEU A 312 3.50 -6.79 35.30
C LEU A 312 3.21 -6.30 36.70
N THR A 313 4.07 -6.66 37.66
CA THR A 313 4.22 -5.88 38.89
C THR A 313 5.68 -5.47 39.04
N LEU A 314 5.95 -4.17 38.95
CA LEU A 314 7.28 -3.58 39.10
C LEU A 314 7.20 -2.45 40.13
N ASN A 315 8.02 -2.55 41.18
CA ASN A 315 8.15 -1.51 42.19
C ASN A 315 9.62 -1.28 42.51
N VAL A 316 10.09 -0.06 42.32
CA VAL A 316 11.46 0.35 42.63
C VAL A 316 11.46 1.22 43.88
N ILE A 317 12.16 0.76 44.93
CA ILE A 317 12.24 1.46 46.21
C ILE A 317 13.47 2.38 46.22
N SER A 318 13.28 3.69 46.29
CA SER A 318 14.41 4.64 46.46
C SER A 318 14.33 5.35 47.80
N SER A 319 15.49 5.56 48.43
CA SER A 319 15.65 6.37 49.65
C SER A 319 16.12 7.81 49.37
N ALA A 320 16.43 8.16 48.12
CA ALA A 320 16.97 9.45 47.72
C ALA A 320 16.00 10.18 46.77
N ALA A 321 15.91 11.50 46.91
CA ALA A 321 15.17 12.36 45.98
C ALA A 321 15.87 12.38 44.62
N SER A 322 15.44 11.52 43.69
CA SER A 322 15.94 11.49 42.31
C SER A 322 15.11 12.41 41.42
N SER A 323 15.76 13.05 40.45
CA SER A 323 15.12 13.85 39.39
C SER A 323 14.38 13.00 38.34
N ILE A 324 14.55 11.67 38.36
CA ILE A 324 13.95 10.72 37.43
C ILE A 324 12.73 10.06 38.10
N PRO A 325 11.55 10.04 37.46
CA PRO A 325 10.38 9.33 37.97
C PRO A 325 10.63 7.83 37.99
N LEU A 326 10.44 7.20 39.15
CA LEU A 326 10.64 5.75 39.31
C LEU A 326 9.42 4.99 38.79
N PRO A 327 9.61 3.95 37.96
CA PRO A 327 8.51 3.16 37.44
C PRO A 327 7.81 2.38 38.55
N LYS A 328 6.47 2.47 38.57
CA LYS A 328 5.63 1.74 39.51
C LYS A 328 4.43 1.16 38.78
N TYR A 329 4.53 -0.12 38.43
CA TYR A 329 3.46 -0.88 37.80
C TYR A 329 2.87 -1.85 38.82
N ALA A 330 1.55 -1.76 39.06
CA ALA A 330 0.85 -2.64 39.99
C ALA A 330 -0.19 -3.46 39.25
N GLN A 331 0.10 -4.75 39.01
CA GLN A 331 -0.79 -5.65 38.24
C GLN A 331 -1.18 -5.08 36.88
N CYS A 332 -0.24 -4.41 36.20
CA CYS A 332 -0.48 -3.78 34.91
C CYS A 332 -0.64 -4.87 33.84
N PRO A 333 -1.81 -5.01 33.19
CA PRO A 333 -2.05 -6.11 32.25
C PRO A 333 -1.21 -5.96 30.99
N TRP A 334 -0.59 -7.06 30.54
CA TRP A 334 0.07 -7.13 29.24
C TRP A 334 -0.94 -7.00 28.11
N TRP A 335 -0.48 -6.60 26.92
CA TRP A 335 -1.29 -6.63 25.71
C TRP A 335 -1.66 -8.07 25.28
N ALA A 336 -0.71 -9.01 25.40
CA ALA A 336 -0.93 -10.43 25.20
C ALA A 336 -0.19 -11.29 26.23
N GLU A 337 -0.52 -12.58 26.30
CA GLU A 337 0.11 -13.50 27.25
C GLU A 337 1.60 -13.72 26.95
N ILE A 338 2.41 -13.78 28.01
CA ILE A 338 3.84 -14.13 27.98
C ILE A 338 4.06 -15.49 28.65
N ASP A 339 5.23 -16.11 28.43
CA ASP A 339 5.72 -17.22 29.24
C ASP A 339 6.61 -16.69 30.39
N PRO A 340 6.13 -16.65 31.65
CA PRO A 340 6.91 -16.13 32.76
C PRO A 340 8.12 -16.99 33.12
N GLY A 341 8.11 -18.27 32.76
CA GLY A 341 9.21 -19.20 33.06
C GLY A 341 10.40 -19.01 32.13
N ALA A 342 10.16 -18.50 30.91
CA ALA A 342 11.17 -18.22 29.91
C ALA A 342 11.56 -16.72 29.85
N SER A 343 10.73 -15.84 30.41
CA SER A 343 11.02 -14.40 30.50
C SER A 343 12.02 -14.07 31.60
N ILE A 344 12.93 -13.13 31.35
CA ILE A 344 13.97 -12.72 32.29
C ILE A 344 14.06 -11.20 32.42
N TRP A 345 14.69 -10.71 33.48
CA TRP A 345 15.04 -9.29 33.60
C TRP A 345 16.51 -9.13 34.01
N THR A 346 17.13 -8.09 33.50
CA THR A 346 18.52 -7.72 33.78
C THR A 346 18.58 -6.28 34.28
N TRP A 347 19.56 -6.00 35.15
CA TRP A 347 19.82 -4.66 35.65
C TRP A 347 21.29 -4.38 35.43
N GLU A 348 21.58 -3.43 34.54
CA GLU A 348 22.93 -3.02 34.19
C GLU A 348 23.21 -1.61 34.70
N ARG A 349 24.37 -1.46 35.34
CA ARG A 349 24.88 -0.16 35.75
C ARG A 349 25.93 0.25 34.73
N THR A 350 25.68 1.30 33.96
CA THR A 350 26.66 1.83 33.02
C THR A 350 27.87 2.37 33.80
N PRO A 351 29.08 1.79 33.67
CA PRO A 351 30.23 2.18 34.47
C PRO A 351 31.12 3.25 33.80
N ASP A 352 30.65 3.91 32.75
CA ASP A 352 31.49 4.86 32.03
C ASP A 352 31.78 6.12 32.87
N GLU A 353 33.07 6.42 32.98
CA GLU A 353 33.70 7.52 33.73
C GLU A 353 33.30 8.93 33.23
N ARG A 354 32.26 9.03 32.39
CA ARG A 354 31.61 10.26 31.96
C ARG A 354 30.16 10.27 32.47
N GLU A 355 29.98 10.81 33.68
CA GLU A 355 28.76 11.45 34.22
C GLU A 355 27.38 10.79 33.99
N SER A 356 27.30 9.48 33.71
CA SER A 356 26.02 8.81 33.45
C SER A 356 25.37 8.36 34.76
N HIS A 357 24.56 9.22 35.37
CA HIS A 357 23.79 8.92 36.60
C HIS A 357 22.63 7.92 36.40
N ILE A 358 22.58 7.22 35.26
CA ILE A 358 21.47 6.38 34.81
C ILE A 358 21.98 4.95 34.55
N GLY A 359 21.29 3.96 35.09
CA GLY A 359 21.42 2.55 34.73
C GLY A 359 20.16 2.04 34.05
N LEU A 360 20.22 0.85 33.49
CA LEU A 360 19.18 0.31 32.61
C LEU A 360 18.58 -0.99 33.16
N LEU A 361 17.27 -0.98 33.37
CA LEU A 361 16.48 -2.17 33.69
C LEU A 361 15.86 -2.71 32.41
N THR A 362 16.24 -3.92 32.00
CA THR A 362 15.73 -4.54 30.79
C THR A 362 14.87 -5.75 31.14
N LEU A 363 13.65 -5.82 30.59
CA LEU A 363 12.74 -6.97 30.67
C LEU A 363 12.73 -7.65 29.31
N HIS A 364 13.18 -8.89 29.25
CA HIS A 364 13.06 -9.74 28.05
C HIS A 364 11.90 -10.71 28.26
N LEU A 365 10.83 -10.51 27.49
CA LEU A 365 9.58 -11.24 27.61
C LEU A 365 9.42 -12.21 26.45
N GLU A 366 9.21 -13.48 26.76
CA GLU A 366 8.95 -14.53 25.78
C GLU A 366 7.45 -14.57 25.46
N LYS A 367 7.08 -14.40 24.18
CA LYS A 367 5.68 -14.39 23.76
C LYS A 367 5.09 -15.78 23.91
N LYS A 368 3.86 -15.89 24.42
CA LYS A 368 3.18 -17.18 24.45
C LYS A 368 2.83 -17.70 23.04
N HIS A 369 2.59 -16.78 22.11
CA HIS A 369 2.21 -17.04 20.73
C HIS A 369 3.22 -16.42 19.76
N VAL A 370 4.16 -17.23 19.28
CA VAL A 370 5.16 -16.84 18.27
C VAL A 370 4.46 -16.35 16.99
N GLY A 371 4.99 -15.30 16.38
CA GLY A 371 4.44 -14.65 15.17
C GLY A 371 3.34 -13.62 15.47
N THR A 372 3.00 -13.40 16.74
CA THR A 372 2.03 -12.36 17.14
C THR A 372 2.75 -11.02 17.32
N ARG A 373 2.43 -10.03 16.47
CA ARG A 373 2.95 -8.66 16.59
C ARG A 373 2.16 -7.88 17.64
N TRP A 374 2.84 -7.40 18.68
CA TRP A 374 2.25 -6.56 19.72
C TRP A 374 2.10 -5.15 19.18
N SER A 375 0.92 -4.55 19.28
CA SER A 375 0.74 -3.11 18.97
C SER A 375 1.17 -2.22 20.13
N HIS A 376 1.02 -2.72 21.37
CA HIS A 376 1.35 -2.01 22.62
C HIS A 376 1.96 -3.00 23.63
N ILE A 377 2.65 -2.50 24.66
CA ILE A 377 3.18 -3.32 25.77
C ILE A 377 2.08 -3.72 26.76
N PHE A 378 1.23 -2.76 27.12
CA PHE A 378 0.16 -2.94 28.11
C PHE A 378 -1.20 -2.90 27.43
N SER A 379 -2.18 -3.58 28.01
CA SER A 379 -3.58 -3.54 27.55
C SER A 379 -4.17 -2.13 27.73
N GLN A 380 -5.13 -1.74 26.90
CA GLN A 380 -5.87 -0.47 26.98
C GLN A 380 -6.61 -0.26 28.32
N SER A 381 -6.77 -1.32 29.11
CA SER A 381 -7.28 -1.25 30.49
C SER A 381 -6.26 -0.71 31.49
N SER A 382 -4.99 -0.56 31.10
CA SER A 382 -3.97 0.12 31.88
C SER A 382 -3.98 1.63 31.58
N ASN A 383 -3.98 2.47 32.61
CA ASN A 383 -3.85 3.92 32.46
C ASN A 383 -2.37 4.35 32.30
N GLU A 384 -1.51 3.46 31.79
CA GLU A 384 -0.08 3.72 31.63
C GLU A 384 0.19 4.46 30.30
N PRO A 385 1.18 5.36 30.25
CA PRO A 385 1.53 6.05 29.02
C PRO A 385 2.03 5.05 27.98
N GLU A 386 1.39 5.09 26.81
CA GLU A 386 1.76 4.27 25.68
C GLU A 386 2.98 4.87 24.99
N VAL A 387 4.02 4.06 24.80
CA VAL A 387 5.22 4.44 24.07
C VAL A 387 5.24 3.63 22.77
N PRO A 388 5.41 4.24 21.58
CA PRO A 388 5.55 3.50 20.34
C PRO A 388 6.82 2.64 20.33
N GLU A 389 6.84 1.57 19.54
CA GLU A 389 8.02 0.72 19.38
C GLU A 389 9.24 1.55 18.96
N THR A 390 10.33 1.42 19.71
CA THR A 390 11.57 2.19 19.52
C THR A 390 12.66 1.26 19.01
N LEU A 391 13.39 1.62 17.96
CA LEU A 391 14.54 0.84 17.48
C LEU A 391 15.67 0.75 18.53
N ASP A 392 16.37 -0.39 18.57
CA ASP A 392 17.46 -0.65 19.53
C ASP A 392 18.63 0.35 19.32
N PRO A 393 19.12 1.03 20.37
CA PRO A 393 20.32 1.86 20.32
C PRO A 393 21.55 1.16 19.70
N SER A 394 21.65 -0.17 19.83
CA SER A 394 22.73 -0.99 19.27
C SER A 394 22.60 -1.15 17.76
N GLU A 395 21.38 -1.25 17.23
CA GLU A 395 21.12 -1.24 15.79
C GLU A 395 21.35 0.14 15.20
N LEU A 396 20.99 1.22 15.91
CA LEU A 396 21.33 2.59 15.51
C LEU A 396 22.85 2.83 15.50
N ALA A 397 23.61 2.22 16.42
CA ALA A 397 25.07 2.28 16.41
C ALA A 397 25.66 1.54 15.20
N ASN A 398 25.15 0.35 14.88
CA ASN A 398 25.55 -0.40 13.68
C ASN A 398 25.20 0.36 12.39
N ILE A 399 24.02 1.01 12.34
CA ILE A 399 23.60 1.85 11.22
C ILE A 399 24.53 3.07 11.11
N ARG A 400 24.89 3.70 12.24
CA ARG A 400 25.82 4.83 12.27
C ARG A 400 27.23 4.46 11.82
N GLU A 401 27.77 3.34 12.29
CA GLU A 401 29.08 2.81 11.89
C GLU A 401 29.08 2.41 10.40
N SER A 402 27.96 1.86 9.90
CA SER A 402 27.79 1.56 8.48
C SER A 402 27.74 2.84 7.63
N LEU A 403 27.06 3.90 8.08
CA LEU A 403 26.99 5.20 7.41
C LEU A 403 28.32 5.97 7.48
N GLU A 404 29.10 5.82 8.56
CA GLU A 404 30.41 6.45 8.73
C GLU A 404 31.44 5.86 7.75
N LYS A 405 31.30 4.58 7.42
CA LYS A 405 32.09 3.91 6.37
C LYS A 405 31.80 4.46 4.97
N TYR A 406 30.55 4.81 4.66
CA TYR A 406 30.16 5.39 3.36
C TYR A 406 30.43 6.89 3.24
N THR A 407 30.49 7.62 4.36
CA THR A 407 30.76 9.07 4.36
C THR A 407 32.25 9.41 4.41
N SER A 408 33.10 8.49 4.87
CA SER A 408 34.57 8.67 4.90
C SER A 408 35.22 8.59 3.49
N GLU A 409 34.55 7.97 2.52
CA GLU A 409 35.03 7.91 1.12
C GLU A 409 34.48 9.07 0.25
N MET A 410 33.63 9.94 0.81
CA MET A 410 32.88 10.97 0.08
C MET A 410 33.63 12.32 0.01
N THR A 411 34.89 12.33 -0.43
CA THR A 411 35.59 13.57 -0.83
C THR A 411 36.14 13.56 -2.26
N GLY A 412 35.74 12.61 -3.10
CA GLY A 412 36.08 12.63 -4.52
C GLY A 412 35.08 11.83 -5.35
N ASP A 413 34.56 12.48 -6.39
CA ASP A 413 33.75 11.94 -7.49
C ASP A 413 32.68 10.91 -7.14
N MET A 414 31.43 11.36 -7.25
CA MET A 414 30.22 10.54 -7.21
C MET A 414 30.31 9.40 -8.24
N PRO A 415 30.47 8.13 -7.82
CA PRO A 415 30.31 7.00 -8.71
C PRO A 415 28.81 6.76 -8.88
N SER A 416 28.38 6.66 -10.14
CA SER A 416 27.05 6.27 -10.56
C SER A 416 26.49 5.15 -9.68
N LEU A 417 25.47 5.45 -8.88
CA LEU A 417 24.77 4.47 -8.06
C LEU A 417 24.03 3.48 -8.97
N ALA A 418 24.34 2.21 -8.72
CA ALA A 418 23.53 0.99 -8.83
C ALA A 418 22.80 0.72 -10.15
N ASN A 419 22.98 -0.51 -10.63
CA ASN A 419 22.15 -1.10 -11.68
C ASN A 419 20.67 -0.87 -11.36
N PRO A 420 19.86 -0.34 -12.28
CA PRO A 420 18.44 -0.04 -12.06
C PRO A 420 17.53 -1.28 -11.92
N ASP A 421 18.12 -2.49 -11.91
CA ASP A 421 17.40 -3.76 -12.07
C ASP A 421 17.49 -4.71 -10.87
N ALA A 422 18.06 -4.29 -9.74
CA ALA A 422 18.16 -5.13 -8.54
C ALA A 422 17.59 -4.39 -7.32
N ASP A 423 16.35 -4.71 -6.97
CA ASP A 423 15.72 -4.28 -5.73
C ASP A 423 15.72 -5.47 -4.77
N GLU A 424 16.53 -5.38 -3.72
CA GLU A 424 16.77 -6.45 -2.74
C GLU A 424 15.51 -6.82 -1.94
N GLU A 425 14.49 -5.95 -1.86
CA GLU A 425 13.19 -6.30 -1.27
C GLU A 425 12.32 -7.12 -2.23
N LEU A 426 12.35 -6.82 -3.54
CA LEU A 426 11.57 -7.52 -4.57
C LEU A 426 12.18 -8.87 -4.96
N ASP A 427 13.51 -9.01 -4.86
CA ASP A 427 14.26 -10.22 -5.19
C ASP A 427 14.49 -11.14 -3.97
N ALA A 428 13.92 -10.81 -2.81
CA ALA A 428 14.02 -11.65 -1.62
C ALA A 428 13.44 -13.05 -1.90
N PRO A 429 14.21 -14.14 -1.69
CA PRO A 429 13.77 -15.49 -2.01
C PRO A 429 12.50 -15.86 -1.20
N GLY A 430 11.37 -15.93 -1.89
CA GLY A 430 10.07 -16.27 -1.30
C GLY A 430 8.99 -15.20 -1.45
N GLN A 431 9.32 -13.96 -1.87
CA GLN A 431 8.31 -12.96 -2.25
C GLN A 431 7.94 -13.12 -3.74
N VAL A 432 6.98 -14.00 -4.02
CA VAL A 432 6.35 -14.05 -5.35
C VAL A 432 4.96 -13.43 -5.25
N GLY A 433 4.69 -12.41 -6.06
CA GLY A 433 3.41 -11.72 -6.14
C GLY A 433 3.27 -10.51 -5.21
N GLN A 434 2.22 -9.73 -5.43
CA GLN A 434 1.91 -8.55 -4.64
C GLN A 434 0.93 -8.90 -3.52
N ARG A 435 1.24 -8.57 -2.26
CA ARG A 435 0.28 -8.71 -1.15
C ARG A 435 -0.86 -7.71 -1.33
N VAL A 436 -2.08 -8.22 -1.32
CA VAL A 436 -3.31 -7.43 -1.46
C VAL A 436 -4.35 -7.89 -0.45
N SER A 437 -5.16 -6.94 0.01
CA SER A 437 -6.42 -7.19 0.69
C SER A 437 -7.53 -7.31 -0.34
N VAL A 438 -8.43 -8.27 -0.14
CA VAL A 438 -9.60 -8.46 -0.99
C VAL A 438 -10.83 -7.89 -0.30
N MET A 439 -11.57 -7.05 -1.01
CA MET A 439 -12.77 -6.40 -0.52
C MET A 439 -13.94 -6.72 -1.44
N ARG A 440 -15.11 -6.94 -0.83
CA ARG A 440 -16.39 -6.94 -1.53
C ARG A 440 -17.07 -5.61 -1.29
N VAL A 441 -17.41 -4.92 -2.36
CA VAL A 441 -18.05 -3.60 -2.31
C VAL A 441 -19.38 -3.68 -3.04
N SER A 442 -20.47 -3.44 -2.31
CA SER A 442 -21.80 -3.42 -2.92
C SER A 442 -21.88 -2.34 -3.99
N ALA A 443 -22.30 -2.72 -5.20
CA ALA A 443 -22.27 -1.81 -6.33
C ALA A 443 -23.30 -0.67 -6.22
N HIS A 444 -24.37 -0.85 -5.45
CA HIS A 444 -25.42 0.16 -5.26
C HIS A 444 -25.12 1.16 -4.13
N ILE A 445 -24.54 0.70 -3.02
CA ILE A 445 -24.43 1.50 -1.79
C ILE A 445 -22.99 1.70 -1.32
N GLY A 446 -22.00 1.09 -1.97
CA GLY A 446 -20.59 1.21 -1.58
C GLY A 446 -20.26 0.56 -0.24
N LYS A 447 -21.12 -0.34 0.28
CA LYS A 447 -20.86 -1.04 1.54
C LYS A 447 -19.68 -1.98 1.35
N VAL A 448 -18.65 -1.80 2.19
CA VAL A 448 -17.42 -2.60 2.16
C VAL A 448 -17.52 -3.76 3.15
N GLU A 449 -17.26 -4.96 2.66
CA GLU A 449 -16.98 -6.15 3.44
C GLU A 449 -15.54 -6.58 3.12
N VAL A 450 -14.65 -6.41 4.09
CA VAL A 450 -13.23 -6.77 3.94
C VAL A 450 -13.09 -8.25 4.27
N ASP A 451 -12.64 -9.05 3.29
CA ASP A 451 -12.15 -10.38 3.59
C ASP A 451 -10.79 -10.21 4.26
N GLN A 452 -10.70 -10.47 5.57
CA GLN A 452 -9.50 -10.20 6.39
C GLN A 452 -8.27 -11.06 6.02
N ARG A 453 -8.29 -11.71 4.85
CA ARG A 453 -7.20 -12.52 4.32
C ARG A 453 -6.38 -11.66 3.37
N GLU A 454 -5.16 -11.34 3.77
CA GLU A 454 -4.16 -10.90 2.81
C GLU A 454 -3.82 -12.07 1.88
N VAL A 455 -3.85 -11.81 0.58
CA VAL A 455 -3.56 -12.79 -0.47
C VAL A 455 -2.38 -12.30 -1.29
N SER A 456 -1.50 -13.21 -1.71
CA SER A 456 -0.48 -12.88 -2.71
C SER A 456 -1.09 -12.96 -4.12
N LEU A 457 -1.22 -11.81 -4.78
CA LEU A 457 -1.62 -11.71 -6.17
C LEU A 457 -0.42 -12.00 -7.07
N LEU A 458 -0.38 -13.21 -7.62
CA LEU A 458 0.69 -13.65 -8.52
C LEU A 458 0.53 -13.10 -9.94
N SER A 459 -0.71 -12.97 -10.41
CA SER A 459 -1.05 -12.46 -11.73
C SER A 459 -2.50 -11.98 -11.76
N SER A 460 -2.78 -10.92 -12.50
CA SER A 460 -4.16 -10.55 -12.86
C SER A 460 -4.73 -11.57 -13.85
N PRO A 461 -6.05 -11.83 -13.84
CA PRO A 461 -6.68 -12.68 -14.83
C PRO A 461 -6.41 -12.14 -16.23
N VAL A 462 -6.12 -13.04 -17.19
CA VAL A 462 -6.11 -12.67 -18.60
C VAL A 462 -7.54 -12.30 -18.97
N PRO A 463 -7.78 -11.10 -19.55
CA PRO A 463 -9.10 -10.75 -20.03
C PRO A 463 -9.61 -11.82 -21.00
N SER A 464 -10.68 -12.52 -20.64
CA SER A 464 -11.29 -13.54 -21.46
C SER A 464 -12.68 -13.07 -21.89
N LEU A 465 -13.02 -13.33 -23.16
CA LEU A 465 -14.41 -13.38 -23.59
C LEU A 465 -15.06 -14.53 -22.81
N GLU A 466 -15.87 -14.24 -21.79
CA GLU A 466 -16.72 -15.28 -21.23
C GLU A 466 -17.60 -15.81 -22.37
N PRO A 467 -17.60 -17.13 -22.64
CA PRO A 467 -18.59 -17.68 -23.52
C PRO A 467 -19.94 -17.51 -22.82
N GLU A 468 -20.81 -16.66 -23.36
CA GLU A 468 -22.26 -16.73 -23.11
C GLU A 468 -22.76 -18.11 -23.56
N LEU A 469 -22.51 -19.19 -22.80
CA LEU A 469 -23.23 -20.47 -22.88
C LEU A 469 -22.67 -21.50 -21.88
N ARG A 470 -23.06 -21.36 -20.61
CA ARG A 470 -23.30 -22.52 -19.72
C ARG A 470 -24.60 -22.39 -18.92
N ARG A 471 -25.62 -21.75 -19.49
CA ARG A 471 -27.02 -21.89 -19.06
C ARG A 471 -27.74 -22.86 -19.97
N SER A 472 -27.48 -24.14 -19.78
CA SER A 472 -28.35 -25.29 -20.07
C SER A 472 -27.53 -26.57 -19.95
N LEU A 473 -27.54 -27.15 -18.75
CA LEU A 473 -27.74 -28.58 -18.49
C LEU A 473 -28.07 -28.75 -17.00
#